data_AF-A0ABC8S3X6-F1
#
_entry.id   AF-A0ABC8S3X6-F1
#
_cell.length_a   1.000
_cell.length_b   1.000
_cell.length_c   1.000
_cell.angle_alpha   90.00
_cell.angle_beta   90.00
_cell.angle_gamma   90.00
#
_symmetry.space_group_name_H-M   'P 1'
#
loop_
_entity.id
_entity.type
_entity.pdbx_description
1 polymer ?
#
loop_
_entity_poly.entity_id
_entity_poly.type
_entity_poly.pdbx_seq_one_letter_code
_entity_poly.pdbx_strand_id
1 'polypeptide(L)'
;MGISNFSWTSFLLTFLGLCVVNGQPLVPALFIFGDSVFYVGNNNYIYTIVKANFPPYGRDEVTHKPTGRFCNGKLASDFTAENLGFISYPWPYLSKKARGNHP
;
A
#
# COMPACT_ATOMS: atom_id res chain seq x y z
N MET A 1 6.19 37.73 35.56
CA MET A 1 5.05 36.93 35.05
C MET A 1 5.60 35.65 34.44
N GLY A 2 5.54 34.54 35.18
CA GLY A 2 6.09 33.25 34.74
C GLY A 2 5.01 32.44 34.04
N ILE A 3 5.27 32.03 32.80
CA ILE A 3 4.42 31.10 32.07
C ILE A 3 4.53 29.73 32.77
N SER A 4 3.41 29.15 33.20
CA SER A 4 3.41 27.88 33.93
C SER A 4 3.79 26.70 33.01
N ASN A 5 4.40 25.65 33.56
CA ASN A 5 4.77 24.43 32.82
C ASN A 5 3.59 23.79 32.10
N PHE A 6 2.37 23.97 32.62
CA PHE A 6 1.11 23.51 32.01
C PHE A 6 0.79 24.20 30.68
N SER A 7 1.14 25.48 30.54
CA SER A 7 0.97 26.22 29.28
C SER A 7 1.95 25.75 28.21
N TRP A 8 3.16 25.34 28.59
CA TRP A 8 4.17 24.83 27.67
C TRP A 8 3.84 23.44 27.15
N THR A 9 3.36 22.54 28.02
CA THR A 9 2.95 21.20 27.61
C THR A 9 1.73 21.25 26.68
N SER A 10 0.76 22.12 26.97
CA SER A 10 -0.39 22.34 26.09
C SER A 10 0.02 22.89 24.72
N PHE A 11 0.96 23.84 24.69
CA PHE A 11 1.52 24.38 23.45
C PHE A 11 2.29 23.33 22.64
N LEU A 12 3.10 22.50 23.30
CA LEU A 12 3.81 21.37 22.67
C LEU A 12 2.86 20.34 22.08
N LEU A 13 1.79 19.95 22.80
CA LEU A 13 0.80 19.00 22.29
C LEU A 13 0.03 19.56 21.09
N THR A 14 -0.37 20.83 21.14
CA THR A 14 -1.06 21.48 20.01
C THR A 14 -0.15 21.67 18.81
N PHE A 15 1.11 22.04 19.02
CA PHE A 15 2.11 22.12 17.94
C PHE A 15 2.38 20.75 17.31
N LEU A 16 2.53 19.70 18.11
CA LEU A 16 2.71 18.33 17.61
C LEU A 16 1.50 17.83 16.81
N GLY A 17 0.28 18.18 17.25
CA GLY A 17 -0.96 17.88 16.52
C GLY A 17 -1.09 18.62 15.18
N LEU A 18 -0.59 19.86 15.09
CA LEU A 18 -0.56 20.65 13.85
C LEU A 18 0.51 20.18 12.86
N CYS A 19 1.55 19.48 13.32
CA CYS A 19 2.61 18.94 12.46
C CYS A 19 2.21 17.66 11.69
N VAL A 20 1.02 17.10 11.91
CA VAL A 20 0.55 15.92 11.18
C VAL A 20 -0.01 16.34 9.82
N VAL A 21 0.86 16.44 8.81
CA VAL A 21 0.46 16.65 7.42
C VAL A 21 0.24 15.30 6.75
N ASN A 22 -0.95 15.08 6.17
CA ASN A 22 -1.23 13.90 5.36
C ASN A 22 -0.76 14.17 3.92
N GLY A 23 0.34 13.54 3.50
CA GLY A 23 0.86 13.68 2.14
C GLY A 23 -0.04 12.98 1.12
N GLN A 24 -0.46 13.69 0.07
CA GLN A 24 -1.18 13.07 -1.04
C GLN A 24 -0.20 12.40 -2.01
N PRO A 25 -0.59 11.30 -2.67
CA PRO A 25 0.21 10.73 -3.76
C PRO A 25 0.44 11.76 -4.86
N LEU A 26 1.58 11.65 -5.57
CA LEU A 26 1.97 12.55 -6.65
C LEU A 26 0.98 12.53 -7.83
N VAL A 27 0.27 11.40 -8.01
CA VAL A 27 -0.74 11.20 -9.04
C VAL A 27 -2.02 10.64 -8.40
N PRO A 28 -3.22 10.96 -8.93
CA PRO A 28 -4.47 10.52 -8.32
C PRO A 28 -4.71 9.01 -8.41
N ALA A 29 -4.10 8.33 -9.39
CA ALA A 29 -4.24 6.89 -9.59
C ALA A 29 -3.02 6.31 -10.33
N LEU A 30 -2.77 5.02 -10.09
CA LEU A 30 -1.76 4.21 -10.78
C LEU A 30 -2.44 3.00 -11.42
N PHE A 31 -2.34 2.88 -12.74
CA PHE A 31 -2.80 1.72 -13.50
C PHE A 31 -1.60 0.99 -14.08
N ILE A 32 -1.51 -0.32 -13.84
CA ILE A 32 -0.40 -1.16 -14.29
C ILE A 32 -0.96 -2.23 -15.23
N PHE A 33 -0.42 -2.26 -16.44
CA PHE A 33 -0.73 -3.26 -17.46
C PHE A 33 0.54 -4.05 -17.76
N GLY A 34 0.42 -5.35 -17.99
CA GLY A 34 1.59 -6.18 -18.27
C GLY A 34 1.29 -7.67 -18.26
N ASP A 35 2.38 -8.45 -18.22
CA ASP A 35 2.40 -9.90 -18.11
C ASP A 35 2.73 -10.34 -16.68
N SER A 36 3.05 -11.64 -16.51
CA SER A 36 3.35 -12.35 -15.25
C SER A 36 4.25 -11.58 -14.28
N VAL A 37 5.17 -10.76 -14.78
CA VAL A 37 6.11 -9.97 -13.95
C VAL A 37 5.39 -8.93 -13.07
N PHE A 38 4.26 -8.41 -13.52
CA PHE A 38 3.47 -7.40 -12.80
C PHE A 38 2.17 -7.98 -12.22
N TYR A 39 2.02 -9.31 -12.15
CA TYR A 39 0.77 -9.92 -11.66
C TYR A 39 0.64 -9.80 -10.15
N VAL A 40 -0.40 -9.06 -9.75
CA VAL A 40 -0.80 -8.84 -8.35
C VAL A 40 -1.90 -9.80 -7.86
N GLY A 41 -2.09 -10.95 -8.53
CA GLY A 41 -3.06 -11.97 -8.11
C GLY A 41 -4.41 -11.97 -8.82
N ASN A 42 -4.52 -11.36 -10.01
CA ASN A 42 -5.75 -11.43 -10.84
C ASN A 42 -6.19 -12.88 -11.12
N ASN A 43 -5.24 -13.80 -11.29
CA ASN A 43 -5.52 -15.22 -11.58
C ASN A 43 -6.27 -15.95 -10.46
N ASN A 44 -6.32 -15.40 -9.25
CA ASN A 44 -7.14 -15.95 -8.16
C ASN A 44 -8.64 -15.78 -8.41
N TYR A 45 -9.04 -14.89 -9.33
CA TYR A 45 -10.44 -14.55 -9.62
C TYR A 45 -10.97 -15.18 -10.91
N ILE A 46 -10.14 -15.92 -11.65
CA ILE A 46 -10.52 -16.60 -12.90
C ILE A 46 -10.16 -18.09 -12.83
N TYR A 47 -10.78 -18.89 -13.71
CA TYR A 47 -10.50 -20.32 -13.80
C TYR A 47 -9.22 -20.56 -14.60
N THR A 48 -8.10 -20.72 -13.90
CA THR A 48 -6.79 -21.03 -14.46
C THR A 48 -5.97 -21.89 -13.49
N ILE A 49 -5.06 -22.69 -14.03
CA ILE A 49 -4.06 -23.43 -13.24
C ILE A 49 -2.88 -22.54 -12.83
N VAL A 50 -2.69 -21.40 -13.50
CA VAL A 50 -1.53 -20.51 -13.30
C VAL A 50 -1.82 -19.56 -12.14
N LYS A 51 -1.56 -20.00 -10.90
CA LYS A 51 -1.76 -19.21 -9.68
C LYS A 51 -0.47 -19.10 -8.87
N ALA A 52 -0.41 -18.11 -7.99
CA ALA A 52 0.69 -17.90 -7.05
C ALA A 52 0.19 -17.73 -5.61
N ASN A 53 -0.91 -18.41 -5.28
CA ASN A 53 -1.54 -18.41 -3.96
C ASN A 53 -1.09 -19.60 -3.09
N PHE A 54 0.13 -20.11 -3.33
CA PHE A 54 0.74 -21.22 -2.61
C PHE A 54 2.25 -20.96 -2.39
N PRO A 55 2.93 -21.66 -1.46
CA PRO A 55 4.38 -21.52 -1.26
C PRO A 55 5.17 -21.89 -2.53
N PRO A 56 6.29 -21.21 -2.85
CA PRO A 56 7.05 -20.29 -1.99
C PRO A 56 6.63 -18.82 -2.09
N TYR A 57 5.60 -18.48 -2.88
CA TYR A 57 5.19 -17.10 -3.11
C TYR A 57 4.76 -16.40 -1.82
N GLY A 58 5.13 -15.12 -1.68
CA GLY A 58 4.87 -14.33 -0.47
C GLY A 58 5.72 -14.67 0.75
N ARG A 59 6.79 -15.47 0.62
CA ARG A 59 7.70 -15.81 1.74
C ARG A 59 8.36 -14.59 2.37
N ASP A 60 8.75 -13.61 1.58
CA ASP A 60 9.51 -12.42 1.99
C ASP A 60 8.58 -11.21 2.22
N GLU A 61 7.25 -11.39 2.10
CA GLU A 61 6.24 -10.42 2.51
C GLU A 61 6.14 -10.33 4.03
N VAL A 62 5.71 -9.17 4.55
CA VAL A 62 5.54 -8.92 6.00
C VAL A 62 4.61 -9.96 6.66
N THR A 63 3.62 -10.45 5.91
CA THR A 63 2.66 -11.44 6.43
C THR A 63 3.15 -12.88 6.30
N HIS A 64 4.26 -13.14 5.58
CA HIS A 64 4.78 -14.46 5.24
C HIS A 64 3.71 -15.42 4.67
N LYS A 65 2.75 -14.87 3.93
CA LYS A 65 1.61 -15.61 3.37
C LYS A 65 1.59 -15.50 1.85
N PRO A 66 1.16 -16.55 1.13
CA PRO A 66 0.94 -16.46 -0.30
C PRO A 66 -0.08 -15.39 -0.65
N THR A 67 0.34 -14.43 -1.47
CA THR A 67 -0.44 -13.25 -1.84
C THR A 67 -1.16 -13.42 -3.18
N GLY A 68 -0.80 -14.43 -3.98
CA GLY A 68 -1.22 -14.52 -5.38
C GLY A 68 -0.29 -13.79 -6.35
N ARG A 69 0.78 -13.16 -5.84
CA ARG A 69 1.77 -12.44 -6.65
C ARG A 69 2.87 -13.43 -7.04
N PHE A 70 3.34 -13.37 -8.28
CA PHE A 70 4.42 -14.24 -8.77
C PHE A 70 5.81 -13.77 -8.28
N CYS A 71 5.93 -13.50 -6.98
CA CYS A 71 7.14 -13.08 -6.29
C CYS A 71 7.10 -13.54 -4.82
N ASN A 72 8.26 -13.61 -4.17
CA ASN A 72 8.34 -13.87 -2.74
C ASN A 72 8.06 -12.62 -1.90
N GLY A 73 8.27 -11.43 -2.46
CA GLY A 73 8.03 -10.14 -1.81
C GLY A 73 7.49 -9.11 -2.79
N LYS A 74 7.94 -7.86 -2.64
CA LYS A 74 7.52 -6.72 -3.45
C LYS A 74 7.80 -6.93 -4.94
N LEU A 75 6.88 -6.49 -5.79
CA LEU A 75 7.08 -6.34 -7.24
C LEU A 75 7.70 -4.99 -7.56
N ALA A 76 8.25 -4.84 -8.77
CA ALA A 76 8.73 -3.55 -9.29
C ALA A 76 7.66 -2.44 -9.23
N SER A 77 6.39 -2.81 -9.43
CA SER A 77 5.24 -1.91 -9.30
C SER A 77 5.02 -1.38 -7.89
N ASP A 78 5.41 -2.13 -6.85
CA ASP A 78 5.23 -1.71 -5.46
C ASP A 78 6.20 -0.58 -5.13
N PHE A 79 7.46 -0.72 -5.55
CA PHE A 79 8.44 0.37 -5.40
C PHE A 79 8.01 1.63 -6.16
N THR A 80 7.39 1.45 -7.32
CA THR A 80 6.84 2.58 -8.09
C THR A 80 5.69 3.25 -7.33
N ALA A 81 4.77 2.48 -6.75
CA ALA A 81 3.67 3.01 -5.95
C ALA A 81 4.16 3.75 -4.69
N GLU A 82 5.17 3.20 -4.00
CA GLU A 82 5.81 3.85 -2.84
C GLU A 82 6.45 5.18 -3.22
N ASN A 83 7.22 5.21 -4.31
CA ASN A 83 7.86 6.44 -4.80
C ASN A 83 6.85 7.51 -5.24
N LEU A 84 5.65 7.10 -5.66
CA LEU A 84 4.55 8.00 -6.00
C LEU A 84 3.74 8.44 -4.76
N GLY A 85 4.06 7.95 -3.55
CA GLY A 85 3.39 8.33 -2.31
C GLY A 85 2.10 7.56 -2.00
N PHE A 86 1.88 6.41 -2.63
CA PHE A 86 0.75 5.53 -2.27
C PHE A 86 1.06 4.75 -0.98
N ILE A 87 0.10 4.71 -0.06
CA ILE A 87 0.20 3.99 1.23
C ILE A 87 -0.08 2.48 1.11
N SER A 88 -0.53 2.02 -0.05
CA SER A 88 -0.92 0.63 -0.28
C SER A 88 -0.48 0.18 -1.66
N TYR A 89 -0.13 -1.11 -1.76
CA TYR A 89 0.22 -1.72 -3.02
C TYR A 89 -1.00 -1.87 -3.95
N PRO A 90 -0.78 -1.93 -5.26
CA PRO A 90 -1.86 -2.13 -6.22
C PRO A 90 -2.63 -3.42 -5.93
N TRP A 91 -3.95 -3.31 -5.75
CA TRP A 91 -4.82 -4.47 -5.64
C TRP A 91 -5.01 -5.13 -7.01
N PRO A 92 -5.23 -6.46 -7.06
CA PRO A 92 -5.66 -7.10 -8.29
C PRO A 92 -6.94 -6.45 -8.82
N TYR A 93 -6.95 -6.12 -10.11
CA TYR A 93 -8.05 -5.47 -10.81
C TYR A 93 -9.40 -6.16 -10.57
N LEU A 94 -9.42 -7.48 -10.54
CA LEU A 94 -10.65 -8.27 -10.30
C LEU A 94 -11.07 -8.34 -8.82
N SER A 95 -10.30 -7.74 -7.91
CA SER A 95 -10.62 -7.67 -6.48
C SER A 95 -11.63 -6.59 -6.16
N LYS A 96 -12.57 -6.88 -5.25
CA LYS A 96 -13.47 -5.85 -4.67
C LYS A 96 -12.73 -4.71 -3.95
N LYS A 97 -11.46 -4.92 -3.61
CA LYS A 97 -10.56 -3.94 -2.98
C LYS A 97 -9.94 -2.96 -3.98
N ALA A 98 -9.93 -3.26 -5.28
CA ALA A 98 -9.45 -2.38 -6.33
C ALA A 98 -10.47 -1.29 -6.69
N ARG A 99 -11.06 -0.65 -5.67
CA ARG A 99 -11.95 0.50 -5.83
C ARG A 99 -11.21 1.76 -5.40
N GLY A 100 -11.36 2.83 -6.18
CA GLY A 100 -10.94 4.16 -5.75
C GLY A 100 -11.79 4.63 -4.57
N ASN A 101 -11.27 5.57 -3.80
CA ASN A 101 -11.97 6.18 -2.65
C ASN A 101 -13.02 7.23 -3.09
N HIS A 102 -13.54 7.13 -4.31
CA HIS A 102 -14.60 8.02 -4.79
C HIS A 102 -15.96 7.44 -4.41
N PRO A 103 -16.85 8.21 -3.74
CA PRO A 103 -18.23 7.83 -3.50
C PRO A 103 -19.01 7.63 -4.81
#